data_AF-A0A5J4Q3Y6-F1
#
_entry.id   AF-A0A5J4Q3Y6-F1
#
_cell.length_a   1.000
_cell.length_b   1.000
_cell.length_c   1.000
_cell.angle_alpha   90.00
_cell.angle_beta   90.00
_cell.angle_gamma   90.00
#
_symmetry.space_group_name_H-M   'P 1'
#
loop_
_entity.id
_entity.type
_entity.pdbx_description
1 polymer ?
#
loop_
_entity_poly.entity_id
_entity_poly.type
_entity_poly.pdbx_seq_one_letter_code
_entity_poly.pdbx_strand_id
1 'polypeptide(L)'
;MNLTAKTDTHKSGGEWLLTTTLKNETATPAIMIRLKVNGSKSSERILPVFYSDNYFFLMPGEEKTITMKLQNVDTRGEKPVVDISGFNL
;
A
#
# COMPACT_ATOMS: atom_id res chain seq x y z
N MET A 1 1.72 -13.87 -7.14
CA MET A 1 1.49 -12.41 -7.05
C MET A 1 2.07 -11.83 -8.33
N ASN A 2 1.20 -11.32 -9.20
CA ASN A 2 1.53 -10.84 -10.55
C ASN A 2 2.10 -9.40 -10.56
N LEU A 3 2.42 -8.87 -9.37
CA LEU A 3 3.05 -7.56 -9.17
C LEU A 3 4.29 -7.76 -8.30
N THR A 4 5.37 -7.06 -8.64
CA THR A 4 6.44 -6.80 -7.68
C THR A 4 6.09 -5.56 -6.89
N ALA A 5 6.28 -5.62 -5.57
CA ALA A 5 5.96 -4.52 -4.66
C ALA A 5 7.10 -4.31 -3.67
N LYS A 6 7.48 -3.04 -3.48
CA LYS A 6 8.43 -2.64 -2.46
C LYS A 6 7.84 -1.49 -1.66
N THR A 7 7.82 -1.63 -0.34
CA THR A 7 7.31 -0.61 0.57
C THR A 7 8.42 -0.11 1.45
N ASP A 8 8.67 1.19 1.42
CA ASP A 8 9.43 1.91 2.44
C ASP A 8 8.47 2.47 3.49
N THR A 9 8.85 2.43 4.76
CA THR A 9 7.99 2.85 5.88
C THR A 9 8.80 3.64 6.87
N HIS A 10 8.47 4.93 7.00
CA HIS A 10 9.17 5.87 7.84
C HIS A 10 8.22 6.51 8.85
N LYS A 11 8.67 6.60 10.11
CA LYS A 11 7.98 7.35 11.16
C LYS A 11 8.65 8.70 11.33
N SER A 12 7.90 9.79 11.21
CA SER A 12 8.39 11.14 11.42
C SER A 12 7.47 11.88 12.37
N GLY A 13 7.97 12.20 13.57
CA GLY A 13 7.16 12.81 14.62
C GLY A 13 5.91 11.99 14.96
N GLY A 14 4.74 12.62 14.85
CA GLY A 14 3.43 12.01 15.11
C GLY A 14 2.87 11.19 13.95
N GLU A 15 3.58 11.05 12.83
CA GLU A 15 3.04 10.51 11.58
C GLU A 15 3.85 9.33 11.04
N TRP A 16 3.18 8.46 10.30
CA TRP A 16 3.80 7.45 9.46
C TRP A 16 3.61 7.82 7.99
N LEU A 17 4.69 7.71 7.22
CA LEU A 17 4.71 7.79 5.77
C LEU A 17 5.13 6.44 5.21
N LEU A 18 4.28 5.86 4.36
CA LEU A 18 4.59 4.64 3.63
C LEU A 18 4.63 4.98 2.14
N THR A 19 5.62 4.45 1.45
CA THR A 19 5.79 4.62 0.01
C THR A 19 5.89 3.24 -0.62
N THR A 20 4.87 2.84 -1.36
CA THR A 20 4.83 1.55 -2.05
C THR A 20 4.98 1.75 -3.55
N THR A 21 6.05 1.20 -4.12
CA THR A 21 6.22 1.09 -5.58
C THR A 21 5.74 -0.27 -6.04
N LEU A 22 4.82 -0.29 -7.00
CA LEU A 22 4.28 -1.50 -7.63
C LEU A 22 4.59 -1.52 -9.12
N LYS A 23 4.97 -2.67 -9.64
CA LYS A 23 5.19 -2.89 -11.07
C LYS A 23 4.48 -4.14 -11.56
N ASN A 24 3.82 -4.02 -12.71
CA ASN A 24 3.25 -5.18 -13.41
C ASN A 24 4.30 -5.78 -14.34
N GLU A 25 4.85 -6.93 -13.94
CA GLU A 25 5.87 -7.65 -14.73
C GLU A 25 5.27 -8.69 -15.69
N THR A 26 3.93 -8.73 -15.80
CA THR A 26 3.21 -9.71 -16.62
C THR A 26 2.70 -9.12 -17.92
N ALA A 27 2.24 -9.97 -18.84
CA ALA A 27 1.60 -9.57 -20.09
C ALA A 27 0.09 -9.23 -19.95
N THR A 28 -0.49 -9.38 -18.75
CA THR A 28 -1.92 -9.13 -18.50
C THR A 28 -2.10 -7.85 -17.68
N PRO A 29 -3.07 -6.97 -17.98
CA PRO A 29 -3.37 -5.83 -17.12
C PRO A 29 -3.76 -6.26 -15.71
N ALA A 30 -3.15 -5.62 -14.70
CA ALA A 30 -3.52 -5.78 -13.31
C ALA A 30 -4.56 -4.71 -12.94
N ILE A 31 -5.76 -5.11 -12.53
CA ILE A 31 -6.88 -4.17 -12.36
C ILE A 31 -7.46 -4.18 -10.94
N MET A 32 -8.11 -3.06 -10.58
CA MET A 32 -8.68 -2.80 -9.26
C MET A 32 -7.66 -2.98 -8.12
N ILE A 33 -6.42 -2.57 -8.36
CA ILE A 33 -5.32 -2.66 -7.40
C ILE A 33 -5.65 -1.75 -6.22
N ARG A 34 -5.81 -2.37 -5.05
CA ARG A 34 -6.18 -1.73 -3.80
C ARG A 34 -5.08 -1.94 -2.76
N LEU A 35 -4.62 -0.83 -2.18
CA LEU A 35 -3.68 -0.81 -1.06
C LEU A 35 -4.44 -0.60 0.25
N LYS A 36 -3.99 -1.29 1.29
CA LYS A 36 -4.60 -1.35 2.61
C LYS A 36 -3.49 -1.24 3.66
N VAL A 37 -3.61 -0.33 4.62
CA VAL A 37 -2.63 -0.24 5.72
C VAL A 37 -3.18 -0.96 6.95
N ASN A 38 -2.48 -2.00 7.39
CA ASN A 38 -2.89 -2.83 8.53
C ASN A 38 -1.82 -2.80 9.63
N GLY A 39 -2.19 -3.20 10.85
CA GLY A 39 -1.25 -3.41 11.95
C GLY A 39 -0.42 -4.68 11.72
N SER A 40 0.90 -4.60 11.94
CA SER A 40 1.82 -5.71 11.70
C SER A 40 1.56 -6.96 12.56
N LYS A 41 0.86 -6.84 13.68
CA LYS A 41 0.57 -7.94 14.61
C LYS A 41 -0.87 -8.40 14.50
N SER A 42 -1.81 -7.46 14.54
CA SER A 42 -3.25 -7.76 14.53
C SER A 42 -3.79 -8.07 13.13
N SER A 43 -3.09 -7.64 12.08
CA SER A 43 -3.62 -7.58 10.69
C SER A 43 -4.88 -6.73 10.54
N GLU A 44 -5.28 -6.01 11.59
CA GLU A 44 -6.45 -5.14 11.56
C GLU A 44 -6.16 -3.87 10.78
N ARG A 45 -7.21 -3.34 10.16
CA ARG A 45 -7.13 -2.10 9.40
C ARG A 45 -6.79 -0.91 10.31
N ILE A 46 -5.89 -0.04 9.85
CA ILE A 46 -5.62 1.27 10.46
C ILE A 46 -6.32 2.34 9.62
N LEU A 47 -7.05 3.23 10.29
CA LEU A 47 -7.79 4.36 9.69
C LEU A 47 -7.76 5.57 10.64
N PRO A 48 -7.82 6.81 10.11
CA PRO A 48 -7.80 7.14 8.68
C PRO A 48 -6.41 7.00 8.05
N VAL A 49 -6.39 6.77 6.74
CA VAL A 49 -5.15 6.78 5.92
C VAL A 49 -5.43 7.61 4.67
N PHE A 50 -4.54 8.55 4.37
CA PHE A 50 -4.60 9.37 3.16
C PHE A 50 -3.69 8.75 2.10
N TYR A 51 -4.28 8.38 0.96
CA TYR A 51 -3.58 7.76 -0.16
C TYR A 51 -3.40 8.79 -1.28
N SER A 52 -2.25 8.78 -1.96
CA SER A 52 -2.08 9.57 -3.19
C SER A 52 -2.94 9.05 -4.35
N ASP A 53 -3.15 7.74 -4.39
CA ASP A 53 -3.99 7.03 -5.34
C ASP A 53 -4.35 5.64 -4.78
N ASN A 54 -5.49 5.08 -5.18
CA ASN A 54 -5.96 3.76 -4.77
C ASN A 54 -7.03 3.28 -5.76
N TYR A 55 -7.22 1.97 -5.93
CA TYR A 55 -8.13 1.38 -6.92
C TYR A 55 -7.78 1.71 -8.37
N PHE A 56 -6.50 1.62 -8.73
CA PHE A 56 -6.01 1.85 -10.09
C PHE A 56 -5.74 0.54 -10.83
N PHE A 57 -5.27 0.65 -12.07
CA PHE A 57 -4.76 -0.46 -12.87
C PHE A 57 -3.31 -0.19 -13.30
N LEU A 58 -2.59 -1.26 -13.66
CA LEU A 58 -1.27 -1.21 -14.28
C LEU A 58 -1.27 -2.11 -15.52
N MET A 59 -0.98 -1.53 -16.68
CA MET A 59 -0.75 -2.26 -17.92
C MET A 59 0.58 -3.03 -17.86
N PRO A 60 0.82 -4.00 -18.77
CA PRO A 60 2.09 -4.72 -18.85
C PRO A 60 3.31 -3.79 -18.84
N GLY A 61 4.23 -4.01 -17.91
CA GLY A 61 5.46 -3.23 -17.74
C GLY A 61 5.29 -1.91 -16.97
N GLU A 62 4.07 -1.44 -16.71
CA GLU A 62 3.85 -0.19 -15.98
C GLU A 62 4.23 -0.29 -14.51
N GLU A 63 4.71 0.83 -13.99
CA GLU A 63 5.08 1.02 -12.59
C GLU A 63 4.37 2.25 -12.04
N LYS A 64 3.95 2.18 -10.77
CA LYS A 64 3.38 3.31 -10.04
C LYS A 64 3.85 3.30 -8.60
N THR A 65 4.16 4.48 -8.08
CA THR A 65 4.45 4.71 -6.66
C THR A 65 3.26 5.36 -5.97
N ILE A 66 2.86 4.78 -4.83
CA ILE A 66 1.75 5.24 -4.00
C ILE A 66 2.30 5.68 -2.65
N THR A 67 1.92 6.88 -2.21
CA THR A 67 2.21 7.36 -0.85
C THR A 67 0.97 7.21 0.02
N MET A 68 1.19 6.81 1.27
CA MET A 68 0.17 6.63 2.29
C MET A 68 0.62 7.32 3.56
N LYS A 69 -0.28 8.13 4.13
CA LYS A 69 -0.01 8.90 5.34
C LYS A 69 -1.06 8.61 6.41
N LEU A 70 -0.61 8.37 7.63
CA LEU A 70 -1.48 8.15 8.80
C LEU A 70 -0.85 8.71 10.08
N GLN A 71 -1.67 8.95 11.11
CA GLN A 71 -1.16 9.36 12.41
C GLN A 71 -0.69 8.13 13.21
N ASN A 72 0.39 8.30 13.98
CA ASN A 72 0.88 7.28 14.89
C ASN A 72 -0.11 6.93 15.99
N VAL A 73 -0.99 7.87 16.39
CA VAL A 73 -2.01 7.62 17.41
C VAL A 73 -3.06 6.59 16.96
N ASP A 74 -3.27 6.46 15.64
CA ASP A 74 -4.27 5.54 15.08
C ASP A 74 -3.76 4.10 14.97
N THR A 75 -2.45 3.88 15.12
CA THR A 75 -1.83 2.56 14.92
C THR A 75 -2.01 1.60 16.08
N ARG A 76 -2.57 2.07 17.21
CA ARG A 76 -2.70 1.27 18.45
C ARG A 76 -1.34 0.72 18.93
N GLY A 77 -0.26 1.42 18.63
CA GLY A 77 1.11 1.02 18.97
C GLY A 77 1.75 0.02 18.00
N GLU A 78 1.07 -0.35 16.92
CA GLU A 78 1.61 -1.26 15.91
C GLU A 78 2.39 -0.52 14.82
N LYS A 79 3.31 -1.25 14.16
CA LYS A 79 3.95 -0.78 12.94
C LYS A 79 2.96 -0.97 11.78
N PRO A 80 2.67 0.05 10.97
CA PRO A 80 1.83 -0.10 9.80
C PRO A 80 2.54 -0.92 8.72
N VAL A 81 1.79 -1.79 8.05
CA VAL A 81 2.21 -2.60 6.90
C VAL A 81 1.19 -2.48 5.77
N VAL A 82 1.64 -2.65 4.53
CA VAL A 82 0.78 -2.51 3.34
C VAL A 82 0.39 -3.88 2.81
N ASP A 83 -0.91 -4.15 2.80
CA ASP A 83 -1.49 -5.27 2.08
C ASP A 83 -2.01 -4.80 0.72
N ILE A 84 -1.68 -5.57 -0.32
CA ILE A 84 -2.08 -5.30 -1.70
C ILE A 84 -3.07 -6.37 -2.13
N SER A 85 -4.15 -5.95 -2.78
CA SER A 85 -5.16 -6.84 -3.38
C SER A 85 -5.59 -6.28 -4.73
N GLY A 86 -6.13 -7.13 -5.60
CA GLY A 86 -6.68 -6.71 -6.88
C GLY A 86 -7.63 -7.77 -7.42
N PHE A 87 -8.33 -7.47 -8.50
CA PHE A 87 -9.30 -8.39 -9.07
C PHE A 87 -8.66 -9.67 -9.62
N ASN A 88 -7.45 -9.56 -10.19
CA ASN A 88 -6.73 -10.64 -10.85
C ASN A 88 -5.25 -10.76 -10.42
N LEU A 89 -4.96 -10.53 -9.12
CA LEU A 89 -3.61 -10.53 -8.54
C LEU A 89 -3.20 -11.82 -7.82
#